data_AF-A0A7C0YR22-F1
#
_entry.id   AF-A0A7C0YR22-F1
#
_cell.length_a   1.000
_cell.length_b   1.000
_cell.length_c   1.000
_cell.angle_alpha   90.00
_cell.angle_beta   90.00
_cell.angle_gamma   90.00
#
_symmetry.space_group_name_H-M   'P 1'
#
loop_
_entity.id
_entity.type
_entity.pdbx_description
1 polymer ?
#
loop_
_entity_poly.entity_id
_entity_poly.type
_entity_poly.pdbx_seq_one_letter_code
_entity_poly.pdbx_strand_id
1 'polypeptide(L)'
;MLALIGFTRFPIFYSSDGRKILGCECRDEKFREYILDIRDRKVVAIGRLANLRMRRRFVIEDKAINPSLKIAEETVRKIYVYPSYEGEDPLDNVLAMGIVLKGVRNPVFVPLISLKHLDEKEAQALLGISRAKALTIERMVEFLRSIGIEAQTRNLVEGIVVDIYDPEIDERYQVLVDDKGRVLDTNVCIEAETQLYLPEIVLLIRQRGEIFVYSRRW
;
A
#
# COMPACT_ATOMS: atom_id res chain seq x y z
N MET A 1 11.58 -12.06 -13.90
CA MET A 1 10.41 -11.71 -14.74
C MET A 1 9.18 -12.19 -14.00
N LEU A 2 8.05 -11.48 -14.07
CA LEU A 2 6.86 -11.80 -13.29
C LEU A 2 5.69 -12.16 -14.21
N ALA A 3 4.87 -13.12 -13.79
CA ALA A 3 3.56 -13.40 -14.35
C ALA A 3 2.50 -13.22 -13.26
N LEU A 4 1.40 -12.53 -13.58
CA LEU A 4 0.39 -12.11 -12.62
C LEU A 4 -0.98 -12.61 -13.10
N ILE A 5 -1.74 -13.25 -12.22
CA ILE A 5 -3.06 -13.79 -12.56
C ILE A 5 -4.17 -12.89 -12.02
N GLY A 6 -5.24 -12.76 -12.83
CA GLY A 6 -6.52 -12.20 -12.37
C GLY A 6 -7.12 -11.10 -13.25
N PHE A 7 -6.40 -10.65 -14.28
CA PHE A 7 -6.67 -9.32 -14.89
C PHE A 7 -7.22 -9.33 -16.30
N THR A 8 -6.86 -10.34 -17.09
CA THR A 8 -7.16 -10.39 -18.52
C THR A 8 -7.66 -11.78 -18.92
N ARG A 9 -8.31 -11.88 -20.08
CA ARG A 9 -8.70 -13.19 -20.65
C ARG A 9 -7.58 -13.87 -21.43
N PHE A 10 -6.53 -13.11 -21.79
CA PHE A 10 -5.42 -13.55 -22.62
C PHE A 10 -4.10 -13.04 -22.02
N PRO A 11 -2.99 -13.78 -22.19
CA PRO A 11 -1.66 -13.32 -21.84
C PRO A 11 -1.32 -11.98 -22.51
N ILE A 12 -0.93 -10.98 -21.72
CA ILE A 12 -0.40 -9.72 -22.23
C ILE A 12 0.93 -9.38 -21.56
N PHE A 13 1.84 -8.77 -22.33
CA PHE A 13 3.15 -8.34 -21.86
C PHE A 13 3.16 -6.83 -21.60
N TYR A 14 3.91 -6.41 -20.59
CA TYR A 14 4.12 -5.01 -20.25
C TYR A 14 5.55 -4.57 -20.56
N SER A 15 5.68 -3.25 -20.76
CA SER A 15 6.98 -2.58 -20.68
C SER A 15 7.61 -2.77 -19.31
N SER A 16 8.92 -2.54 -19.24
CA SER A 16 9.71 -2.80 -18.04
C SER A 16 9.33 -1.95 -16.83
N ASP A 17 8.69 -0.81 -17.07
CA ASP A 17 8.15 0.11 -16.07
C ASP A 17 6.66 -0.15 -15.73
N GLY A 18 6.03 -1.15 -16.35
CA GLY A 18 4.63 -1.51 -16.11
C GLY A 18 3.58 -0.53 -16.66
N ARG A 19 3.99 0.48 -17.46
CA ARG A 19 3.10 1.57 -17.90
C ARG A 19 2.44 1.34 -19.26
N LYS A 20 3.06 0.55 -20.15
CA LYS A 20 2.55 0.28 -21.50
C LYS A 20 2.25 -1.21 -21.66
N ILE A 21 1.09 -1.50 -22.23
CA ILE A 21 0.73 -2.85 -22.69
C ILE A 21 1.37 -3.04 -24.07
N LEU A 22 2.21 -4.04 -24.20
CA LEU A 22 2.91 -4.41 -25.45
C LEU A 22 2.12 -5.44 -26.27
N GLY A 23 1.00 -5.95 -25.76
CA GLY A 23 0.21 -6.99 -26.42
C GLY A 23 0.84 -8.37 -26.19
N CYS A 24 0.96 -9.18 -27.24
CA CYS A 24 1.57 -10.52 -27.18
C CYS A 24 3.09 -10.53 -27.47
N GLU A 25 3.68 -9.35 -27.72
CA GLU A 25 5.09 -9.25 -28.08
C GLU A 25 5.99 -9.36 -26.85
N CYS A 26 6.75 -10.46 -26.79
CA CYS A 26 7.88 -10.62 -25.89
C CYS A 26 9.09 -11.08 -26.70
N ARG A 27 10.22 -10.39 -26.56
CA ARG A 27 11.48 -10.76 -27.23
C ARG A 27 12.15 -11.99 -26.62
N ASP A 28 11.80 -12.33 -25.38
CA ASP A 28 12.31 -13.52 -24.70
C ASP A 28 11.36 -14.70 -24.99
N GLU A 29 11.77 -15.57 -25.91
CA GLU A 29 10.96 -16.71 -26.35
C GLU A 29 10.71 -17.71 -25.22
N LYS A 30 11.70 -17.96 -24.36
CA LYS A 30 11.57 -18.90 -23.24
C LYS A 30 10.60 -18.38 -22.19
N PHE A 31 10.64 -17.09 -21.90
CA PHE A 31 9.67 -16.47 -21.01
C PHE A 31 8.28 -16.46 -21.64
N ARG A 32 8.16 -16.21 -22.94
CA ARG A 32 6.88 -16.28 -23.65
C ARG A 32 6.26 -17.68 -23.58
N GLU A 33 7.04 -18.72 -23.85
CA GLU A 33 6.60 -20.12 -23.74
C GLU A 33 6.13 -20.44 -22.32
N TYR A 34 6.95 -20.07 -21.32
CA TYR A 34 6.58 -20.21 -19.91
C TYR A 34 5.22 -19.57 -19.58
N ILE A 35 4.97 -18.34 -20.04
CA ILE A 35 3.68 -17.65 -19.80
C ILE A 35 2.52 -18.38 -20.47
N LEU A 36 2.72 -18.96 -21.66
CA LEU A 36 1.69 -19.72 -22.37
C LEU A 36 1.41 -21.08 -21.72
N ASP A 37 2.40 -21.65 -21.04
CA ASP A 37 2.30 -22.92 -20.33
C ASP A 37 1.66 -22.80 -18.93
N ILE A 38 1.56 -21.59 -18.37
CA ILE A 38 0.78 -21.36 -17.15
C ILE A 38 -0.68 -21.75 -17.41
N ARG A 39 -1.16 -22.77 -16.68
CA ARG A 39 -2.51 -23.35 -16.84
C ARG A 39 -3.62 -22.31 -16.73
N ASP A 40 -3.43 -21.32 -15.87
CA ASP A 40 -4.31 -20.16 -15.77
C ASP A 40 -4.07 -19.21 -16.95
N ARG A 41 -4.88 -19.30 -18.02
CA ARG A 41 -4.74 -18.47 -19.24
C ARG A 41 -5.02 -16.96 -19.06
N LYS A 42 -5.09 -16.46 -17.82
CA LYS A 42 -5.45 -15.08 -17.45
C LYS A 42 -4.26 -14.31 -16.91
N VAL A 43 -3.20 -14.23 -17.71
CA VAL A 43 -1.87 -13.77 -17.26
C VAL A 43 -1.55 -12.36 -17.75
N VAL A 44 -0.93 -11.58 -16.89
CA VAL A 44 -0.20 -10.37 -17.22
C VAL A 44 1.28 -10.60 -16.92
N ALA A 45 2.17 -10.34 -17.87
CA ALA A 45 3.59 -10.65 -17.76
C ALA A 45 4.47 -9.39 -17.83
N ILE A 46 5.46 -9.29 -16.94
CA ILE A 46 6.49 -8.26 -16.94
C ILE A 46 7.83 -8.93 -17.21
N GLY A 47 8.31 -8.80 -18.45
CA GLY A 47 9.56 -9.40 -18.92
C GLY A 47 10.83 -8.73 -18.36
N ARG A 48 10.74 -7.55 -17.76
CA ARG A 48 11.88 -6.93 -17.07
C ARG A 48 11.38 -5.98 -15.99
N LEU A 49 11.96 -6.02 -14.80
CA LEU A 49 11.62 -5.10 -13.71
C LEU A 49 12.64 -3.96 -13.75
N ALA A 50 12.32 -2.83 -14.39
CA ALA A 50 13.22 -1.67 -14.42
C ALA A 50 12.43 -0.37 -14.27
N ASN A 51 12.96 0.58 -13.50
CA ASN A 51 12.32 1.89 -13.26
C ASN A 51 10.91 1.80 -12.65
N LEU A 52 10.66 0.74 -11.87
CA LEU A 52 9.39 0.56 -11.17
C LEU A 52 9.27 1.59 -10.06
N ARG A 53 8.17 2.35 -10.06
CA ARG A 53 7.88 3.30 -8.99
C ARG A 53 7.13 2.59 -7.88
N MET A 54 7.80 2.40 -6.74
CA MET A 54 7.18 1.80 -5.57
C MET A 54 6.09 2.72 -4.98
N ARG A 55 5.03 2.09 -4.46
CA ARG A 55 3.87 2.72 -3.85
C ARG A 55 3.45 1.90 -2.63
N ARG A 56 2.89 2.57 -1.63
CA ARG A 56 2.28 1.93 -0.47
C ARG A 56 0.76 1.85 -0.63
N ARG A 57 0.19 0.72 -0.21
CA ARG A 57 -1.26 0.48 -0.13
C ARG A 57 -1.55 -0.42 1.06
N PHE A 58 -2.69 -0.20 1.70
CA PHE A 58 -3.27 -1.23 2.55
C PHE A 58 -3.95 -2.25 1.63
N VAL A 59 -3.60 -3.51 1.77
CA VAL A 59 -4.18 -4.62 1.02
C VAL A 59 -5.12 -5.38 1.94
N ILE A 60 -6.41 -5.37 1.60
CA ILE A 60 -7.50 -5.95 2.39
C ILE A 60 -8.56 -6.48 1.42
N GLU A 61 -8.98 -7.74 1.56
CA GLU A 61 -10.07 -8.36 0.77
C GLU A 61 -9.90 -8.16 -0.75
N ASP A 62 -8.73 -8.51 -1.30
CA ASP A 62 -8.38 -8.35 -2.72
C ASP A 62 -8.37 -6.91 -3.24
N LYS A 63 -8.35 -5.92 -2.34
CA LYS A 63 -8.29 -4.50 -2.70
C LYS A 63 -7.07 -3.83 -2.10
N ALA A 64 -6.42 -3.03 -2.92
CA ALA A 64 -5.35 -2.16 -2.49
C ALA A 64 -5.88 -0.74 -2.37
N ILE A 65 -5.92 -0.21 -1.14
CA ILE A 65 -6.51 1.09 -0.83
C ILE A 65 -5.44 2.09 -0.36
N ASN A 66 -5.65 3.35 -0.73
CA ASN A 66 -5.08 4.49 -0.04
C ASN A 66 -6.25 5.40 0.41
N PRO A 67 -6.66 5.34 1.69
CA PRO A 67 -7.82 6.07 2.20
C PRO A 67 -7.72 7.58 1.99
N SER A 68 -6.52 8.14 2.16
CA SER A 68 -6.24 9.58 2.06
C SER A 68 -6.33 10.11 0.63
N LEU A 69 -5.95 9.30 -0.35
CA LEU A 69 -6.06 9.63 -1.77
C LEU A 69 -7.37 9.19 -2.41
N LYS A 70 -8.24 8.49 -1.67
CA LYS A 70 -9.47 7.84 -2.21
C LYS A 70 -9.17 6.95 -3.42
N ILE A 71 -8.03 6.28 -3.38
CA ILE A 71 -7.63 5.32 -4.40
C ILE A 71 -8.02 3.93 -3.93
N ALA A 72 -8.69 3.19 -4.80
CA ALA A 72 -8.90 1.76 -4.69
C ALA A 72 -8.43 1.10 -6.00
N GLU A 73 -7.53 0.15 -5.88
CA GLU A 73 -6.92 -0.61 -6.97
C GLU A 73 -7.24 -2.10 -6.75
N GLU A 74 -7.40 -2.85 -7.84
CA GLU A 74 -7.55 -4.30 -7.75
C GLU A 74 -6.20 -4.93 -7.41
N THR A 75 -6.20 -6.07 -6.72
CA THR A 75 -4.98 -6.83 -6.46
C THR A 75 -4.83 -8.01 -7.42
N VAL A 76 -3.62 -8.59 -7.42
CA VAL A 76 -3.32 -9.84 -8.13
C VAL A 76 -3.87 -11.02 -7.34
N ARG A 77 -4.28 -12.08 -8.04
CA ARG A 77 -4.69 -13.34 -7.39
C ARG A 77 -3.54 -14.31 -7.18
N LYS A 78 -2.50 -14.17 -8.00
CA LYS A 78 -1.32 -15.05 -7.96
C LYS A 78 -0.14 -14.38 -8.62
N ILE A 79 1.04 -14.57 -8.07
CA ILE A 79 2.31 -14.06 -8.59
C ILE A 79 3.19 -15.25 -8.92
N TYR A 80 3.68 -15.34 -10.15
CA TYR A 80 4.69 -16.30 -10.54
C TYR A 80 6.00 -15.59 -10.84
N VAL A 81 7.08 -16.15 -10.30
CA VAL A 81 8.44 -15.68 -10.55
C VAL A 81 9.11 -16.65 -11.50
N TYR A 82 9.34 -16.22 -12.74
CA TYR A 82 10.03 -17.06 -13.73
C TYR A 82 11.40 -17.51 -13.21
N PRO A 83 11.78 -18.80 -13.37
CA PRO A 83 11.09 -19.84 -14.15
C PRO A 83 10.14 -20.76 -13.36
N SER A 84 9.74 -20.41 -12.14
CA SER A 84 8.88 -21.27 -11.31
C SER A 84 7.44 -21.37 -11.84
N TYR A 85 6.89 -22.58 -11.93
CA TYR A 85 5.45 -22.81 -12.17
C TYR A 85 4.63 -22.91 -10.88
N GLU A 86 5.28 -22.75 -9.73
CA GLU A 86 4.62 -22.59 -8.44
C GLU A 86 4.38 -21.10 -8.24
N GLY A 87 3.11 -20.69 -8.35
CA GLY A 87 2.72 -19.32 -8.09
C GLY A 87 2.43 -19.12 -6.60
N GLU A 88 2.82 -17.96 -6.10
CA GLU A 88 2.61 -17.53 -4.73
C GLU A 88 1.30 -16.74 -4.61
N ASP A 89 0.62 -16.90 -3.48
CA ASP A 89 -0.53 -16.10 -3.13
C ASP A 89 -0.09 -14.66 -2.81
N PRO A 90 -0.88 -13.64 -3.20
CA PRO A 90 -0.58 -12.25 -2.89
C PRO A 90 -0.58 -11.98 -1.39
N LEU A 91 0.13 -10.93 -0.97
CA LEU A 91 0.00 -10.43 0.40
C LEU A 91 -1.41 -9.85 0.61
N ASP A 92 -2.05 -10.23 1.71
CA ASP A 92 -3.36 -9.73 2.15
C ASP A 92 -3.33 -9.38 3.64
N ASN A 93 -4.23 -8.50 4.07
CA ASN A 93 -4.28 -7.89 5.40
C ASN A 93 -2.92 -7.29 5.82
N VAL A 94 -2.35 -6.47 4.93
CA VAL A 94 -1.04 -5.83 5.15
C VAL A 94 -1.03 -4.38 4.69
N LEU A 95 -0.21 -3.55 5.31
CA LEU A 95 0.36 -2.39 4.63
C LEU A 95 1.52 -2.90 3.77
N ALA A 96 1.35 -2.87 2.45
CA ALA A 96 2.34 -3.38 1.51
C ALA A 96 3.00 -2.25 0.72
N MET A 97 4.26 -2.48 0.37
CA MET A 97 4.97 -1.77 -0.67
C MET A 97 4.93 -2.61 -1.96
N GLY A 98 4.58 -1.97 -3.07
CA GLY A 98 4.34 -2.65 -4.33
C GLY A 98 4.37 -1.70 -5.52
N ILE A 99 3.91 -2.19 -6.66
CA ILE A 99 3.89 -1.45 -7.92
C ILE A 99 2.46 -1.34 -8.45
N VAL A 100 2.16 -0.24 -9.12
CA VAL A 100 0.87 -0.05 -9.81
C VAL A 100 1.07 -0.27 -11.30
N LEU A 101 0.35 -1.22 -11.86
CA LEU A 101 0.29 -1.50 -13.28
C LEU A 101 -0.94 -0.85 -13.89
N LYS A 102 -0.79 -0.41 -15.15
CA LYS A 102 -1.94 0.05 -15.93
C LYS A 102 -2.84 -1.15 -16.22
N GLY A 103 -3.99 -1.30 -15.55
CA GLY A 103 -4.94 -2.34 -15.91
C GLY A 103 -5.81 -1.96 -17.13
N VAL A 104 -6.60 -2.92 -17.61
CA VAL A 104 -7.49 -2.74 -18.77
C VAL A 104 -8.68 -1.83 -18.42
N ARG A 105 -9.18 -1.90 -17.19
CA ARG A 105 -10.28 -1.07 -16.68
C ARG A 105 -9.86 -0.27 -15.44
N ASN A 106 -9.42 -0.99 -14.40
CA ASN A 106 -8.92 -0.40 -13.16
C ASN A 106 -7.40 -0.61 -13.07
N PRO A 107 -6.63 0.33 -12.50
CA PRO A 107 -5.24 0.07 -12.15
C PRO A 107 -5.13 -1.10 -11.18
N VAL A 108 -3.99 -1.78 -11.27
CA VAL A 108 -3.72 -3.01 -10.52
C VAL A 108 -2.55 -2.75 -9.61
N PHE A 109 -2.71 -3.03 -8.32
CA PHE A 109 -1.60 -3.03 -7.38
C PHE A 109 -1.04 -4.44 -7.23
N VAL A 110 0.27 -4.57 -7.40
CA VAL A 110 1.01 -5.80 -7.14
C VAL A 110 1.74 -5.62 -5.81
N PRO A 111 1.24 -6.20 -4.71
CA PRO A 111 1.95 -6.16 -3.43
C PRO A 111 3.20 -7.04 -3.52
N LEU A 112 4.36 -6.50 -3.15
CA LEU A 112 5.64 -7.20 -3.24
C LEU A 112 6.31 -7.39 -1.89
N ILE A 113 6.17 -6.41 -0.98
CA ILE A 113 6.85 -6.40 0.31
C ILE A 113 5.84 -6.03 1.39
N SER A 114 5.71 -6.86 2.41
CA SER A 114 4.94 -6.53 3.62
C SER A 114 5.73 -5.54 4.46
N LEU A 115 5.13 -4.38 4.75
CA LEU A 115 5.68 -3.41 5.71
C LEU A 115 5.12 -3.63 7.11
N LYS A 116 3.85 -4.03 7.20
CA LYS A 116 3.14 -4.34 8.45
C LYS A 116 1.99 -5.30 8.17
N HIS A 117 1.82 -6.30 9.03
CA HIS A 117 0.60 -7.09 9.09
C HIS A 117 -0.49 -6.36 9.87
N LEU A 118 -1.69 -6.33 9.31
CA LEU A 118 -2.86 -5.74 9.92
C LEU A 118 -3.57 -6.80 10.75
N ASP A 119 -3.95 -6.45 11.98
CA ASP A 119 -4.90 -7.27 12.71
C ASP A 119 -6.33 -7.07 12.18
N GLU A 120 -7.26 -7.91 12.64
CA GLU A 120 -8.66 -7.86 12.21
C GLU A 120 -9.32 -6.50 12.52
N LYS A 121 -8.99 -5.88 13.66
CA LYS A 121 -9.56 -4.59 14.05
C LYS A 121 -9.05 -3.47 13.15
N GLU A 122 -7.76 -3.44 12.88
CA GLU A 122 -7.12 -2.48 11.98
C GLU A 122 -7.66 -2.61 10.56
N ALA A 123 -7.78 -3.84 10.05
CA ALA A 123 -8.33 -4.10 8.72
C ALA A 123 -9.78 -3.62 8.60
N GLN A 124 -10.65 -3.96 9.56
CA GLN A 124 -12.04 -3.53 9.56
C GLN A 124 -12.18 -2.01 9.69
N ALA A 125 -11.36 -1.38 10.54
CA ALA A 125 -11.36 0.07 10.70
C ALA A 125 -10.93 0.77 9.39
N LEU A 126 -9.89 0.28 8.72
CA LEU A 126 -9.45 0.79 7.41
C LEU A 126 -10.53 0.63 6.32
N LEU A 127 -11.23 -0.51 6.28
CA LEU A 127 -12.37 -0.71 5.38
C LEU A 127 -13.49 0.31 5.63
N GLY A 128 -13.81 0.60 6.89
CA GLY A 128 -14.78 1.63 7.27
C GLY A 128 -14.44 3.01 6.69
N ILE A 129 -13.17 3.42 6.82
CA ILE A 129 -12.69 4.71 6.32
C ILE A 129 -12.66 4.76 4.79
N SER A 130 -12.29 3.66 4.15
CA SER A 130 -12.19 3.58 2.69
C SER A 130 -13.55 3.88 2.01
N ARG A 131 -14.65 3.49 2.66
CA ARG A 131 -16.04 3.69 2.18
C ARG A 131 -16.55 5.12 2.42
N ALA A 132 -15.85 5.91 3.22
CA ALA A 132 -16.27 7.26 3.56
C ALA A 132 -16.20 8.20 2.34
N LYS A 133 -17.20 9.07 2.12
CA LYS A 133 -17.23 10.01 0.97
C LYS A 133 -16.05 10.97 0.93
N ALA A 134 -15.60 11.44 2.10
CA ALA A 134 -14.43 12.29 2.28
C ALA A 134 -13.63 11.77 3.48
N LEU A 135 -12.31 11.83 3.40
CA LEU A 135 -11.45 11.55 4.54
C LEU A 135 -10.96 12.88 5.11
N THR A 136 -11.53 13.27 6.24
CA THR A 136 -11.11 14.44 7.02
C THR A 136 -10.18 14.01 8.15
N ILE A 137 -9.47 14.95 8.77
CA ILE A 137 -8.61 14.64 9.92
C ILE A 137 -9.42 14.04 11.08
N GLU A 138 -10.64 14.53 11.32
CA GLU A 138 -11.51 14.00 12.38
C GLU A 138 -11.79 12.52 12.15
N ARG A 139 -12.04 12.11 10.91
CA ARG A 139 -12.23 10.69 10.55
C ARG A 139 -10.96 9.86 10.69
N MET A 140 -9.80 10.43 10.39
CA MET A 140 -8.53 9.74 10.64
C MET A 140 -8.29 9.56 12.15
N VAL A 141 -8.65 10.55 12.96
CA VAL A 141 -8.54 10.48 14.42
C VAL A 141 -9.55 9.51 15.02
N GLU A 142 -10.79 9.47 14.51
CA GLU A 142 -11.78 8.44 14.85
C GLU A 142 -11.25 7.04 14.54
N PHE A 143 -10.57 6.87 13.42
CA PHE A 143 -9.88 5.62 13.09
C PHE A 143 -8.82 5.26 14.14
N LEU A 144 -7.92 6.18 14.47
CA LEU A 144 -6.90 5.94 15.50
C LEU A 144 -7.53 5.49 16.81
N ARG A 145 -8.59 6.18 17.26
CA ARG A 145 -9.35 5.81 18.47
C ARG A 145 -9.99 4.43 18.35
N SER A 146 -10.51 4.07 17.18
CA SER A 146 -11.14 2.75 16.96
C SER A 146 -10.16 1.58 17.07
N ILE A 147 -8.86 1.83 16.83
CA ILE A 147 -7.77 0.84 16.98
C ILE A 147 -7.04 0.98 18.33
N GLY A 148 -7.65 1.68 19.29
CA GLY A 148 -7.13 1.80 20.66
C GLY A 148 -6.07 2.89 20.87
N ILE A 149 -5.90 3.81 19.92
CA ILE A 149 -4.95 4.92 20.03
C ILE A 149 -5.64 6.16 20.56
N GLU A 150 -5.07 6.76 21.59
CA GLU A 150 -5.51 8.05 22.10
C GLU A 150 -4.95 9.16 21.21
N ALA A 151 -5.83 9.89 20.53
CA ALA A 151 -5.45 10.96 19.61
C ALA A 151 -6.26 12.24 19.85
N GLN A 152 -5.55 13.37 19.92
CA GLN A 152 -6.12 14.72 20.02
C GLN A 152 -5.52 15.63 18.94
N THR A 153 -6.27 16.62 18.50
CA THR A 153 -5.85 17.53 17.42
C THR A 153 -5.73 18.96 17.92
N ARG A 154 -4.68 19.65 17.49
CA ARG A 154 -4.47 21.09 17.70
C ARG A 154 -4.22 21.76 16.35
N ASN A 155 -4.96 22.82 16.05
CA ASN A 155 -4.78 23.59 14.82
C ASN A 155 -3.64 24.61 14.98
N LEU A 156 -2.73 24.65 14.02
CA LEU A 156 -1.69 25.65 13.87
C LEU A 156 -1.82 26.36 12.52
N VAL A 157 -1.09 27.46 12.35
CA VAL A 157 -1.02 28.16 11.06
C VAL A 157 -0.43 27.26 9.95
N GLU A 158 0.48 26.37 10.32
CA GLU A 158 1.25 25.52 9.42
C GLU A 158 0.55 24.20 9.07
N GLY A 159 -0.46 23.80 9.86
CA GLY A 159 -1.14 22.52 9.71
C GLY A 159 -1.87 22.08 10.98
N ILE A 160 -2.20 20.80 11.06
CA ILE A 160 -2.92 20.20 12.19
C ILE A 160 -1.95 19.26 12.91
N VAL A 161 -1.67 19.53 14.18
CA VAL A 161 -0.88 18.63 15.02
C VAL A 161 -1.81 17.59 15.60
N VAL A 162 -1.44 16.33 15.43
CA VAL A 162 -2.08 15.19 16.09
C VAL A 162 -1.16 14.74 17.22
N ASP A 163 -1.59 14.97 18.46
CA ASP A 163 -0.95 14.42 19.65
C ASP A 163 -1.46 13.00 19.85
N ILE A 164 -0.53 12.05 19.88
CA ILE A 164 -0.82 10.61 19.84
C ILE A 164 -0.20 9.95 21.07
N TYR A 165 -0.99 9.13 21.75
CA TYR A 165 -0.53 8.14 22.71
C TYR A 165 -1.00 6.76 22.25
N ASP A 166 -0.05 5.87 22.03
CA ASP A 166 -0.32 4.51 21.60
C ASP A 166 -0.02 3.53 22.75
N PRO A 167 -1.06 2.97 23.42
CA PRO A 167 -0.88 2.07 24.54
C PRO A 167 -0.15 0.77 24.22
N GLU A 168 -0.09 0.34 22.96
CA GLU A 168 0.60 -0.90 22.58
C GLU A 168 2.13 -0.77 22.64
N ILE A 169 2.63 0.46 22.48
CA ILE A 169 4.07 0.77 22.53
C ILE A 169 4.43 1.68 23.71
N ASP A 170 3.44 2.09 24.52
CA ASP A 170 3.57 3.01 25.67
C ASP A 170 4.28 4.33 25.35
N GLU A 171 4.05 4.88 24.15
CA GLU A 171 4.77 6.06 23.67
C GLU A 171 3.85 7.23 23.31
N ARG A 172 4.35 8.45 23.55
CA ARG A 172 3.67 9.71 23.19
C ARG A 172 4.45 10.46 22.12
N TYR A 173 3.80 10.73 21.00
CA TYR A 173 4.43 11.42 19.88
C TYR A 173 3.45 12.35 19.16
N GLN A 174 3.99 13.15 18.24
CA GLN A 174 3.29 14.19 17.53
C GLN A 174 3.52 14.03 16.03
N VAL A 175 2.44 14.20 15.27
CA VAL A 175 2.47 14.20 13.82
C VAL A 175 1.78 15.47 13.33
N LEU A 176 2.53 16.33 12.64
CA LEU A 176 1.99 17.49 11.94
C LEU A 176 1.47 17.02 10.57
N VAL A 177 0.22 17.31 10.26
CA VAL A 177 -0.41 16.93 9.00
C VAL A 177 -1.12 18.10 8.33
N ASP A 178 -1.35 18.00 7.03
CA ASP A 178 -2.25 18.91 6.32
C ASP A 178 -3.73 18.48 6.40
N ASP A 179 -4.61 19.22 5.73
CA ASP A 179 -6.06 18.96 5.65
C ASP A 179 -6.43 17.59 5.04
N LYS A 180 -5.50 16.97 4.29
CA LYS A 180 -5.63 15.65 3.67
C LYS A 180 -4.93 14.55 4.45
N GLY A 181 -4.37 14.88 5.62
CA GLY A 181 -3.63 13.95 6.46
C GLY A 181 -2.28 13.52 5.89
N ARG A 182 -1.69 14.31 4.98
CA ARG A 182 -0.28 14.14 4.57
C ARG A 182 0.61 14.59 5.71
N VAL A 183 1.58 13.76 6.08
CA VAL A 183 2.53 14.05 7.16
C VAL A 183 3.52 15.14 6.72
N LEU A 184 3.43 16.32 7.31
CA LEU A 184 4.35 17.43 7.03
C LEU A 184 5.63 17.32 7.86
N ASP A 185 5.49 16.96 9.13
CA ASP A 185 6.62 16.71 10.04
C ASP A 185 6.16 15.81 11.21
N THR A 186 7.10 15.24 11.95
CA THR A 186 6.81 14.40 13.12
C THR A 186 7.99 14.41 14.08
N ASN A 187 7.74 14.34 15.39
CA ASN A 187 8.81 14.26 16.39
C ASN A 187 9.42 12.86 16.57
N VAL A 188 9.27 11.98 15.57
CA VAL A 188 9.76 10.60 15.56
C VAL A 188 10.72 10.41 14.38
N CYS A 189 11.82 9.69 14.60
CA CYS A 189 12.74 9.35 13.51
C CYS A 189 12.14 8.26 12.60
N ILE A 190 11.79 8.64 11.37
CA ILE A 190 11.28 7.71 10.35
C ILE A 190 11.95 7.97 9.01
N GLU A 191 12.46 6.91 8.39
CA GLU A 191 12.96 6.95 7.01
C GLU A 191 11.85 6.46 6.07
N ALA A 192 11.44 7.34 5.16
CA ALA A 192 10.43 7.00 4.16
C ALA A 192 10.79 7.63 2.80
N GLU A 193 10.93 6.80 1.77
CA GLU A 193 11.26 7.27 0.41
C GLU A 193 10.14 8.10 -0.25
N THR A 194 8.93 8.04 0.29
CA THR A 194 7.76 8.74 -0.24
C THR A 194 6.91 9.31 0.89
N GLN A 195 6.13 10.34 0.56
CA GLN A 195 5.20 11.02 1.46
C GLN A 195 4.28 10.03 2.19
N LEU A 196 4.28 10.08 3.53
CA LEU A 196 3.39 9.29 4.38
C LEU A 196 2.08 10.03 4.65
N TYR A 197 1.05 9.26 4.98
CA TYR A 197 -0.21 9.74 5.53
C TYR A 197 -0.38 9.31 6.98
N LEU A 198 -1.23 10.00 7.73
CA LEU A 198 -1.43 9.75 9.16
C LEU A 198 -1.70 8.27 9.51
N PRO A 199 -2.59 7.53 8.81
CA PRO A 199 -2.77 6.11 9.10
C PRO A 199 -1.52 5.26 8.82
N GLU A 200 -0.75 5.61 7.77
CA GLU A 200 0.46 4.87 7.41
C GLU A 200 1.55 5.03 8.47
N ILE A 201 1.84 6.28 8.88
CA ILE A 201 2.91 6.53 9.85
C ILE A 201 2.61 5.93 11.22
N VAL A 202 1.36 6.04 11.69
CA VAL A 202 0.97 5.52 13.01
C VAL A 202 1.09 4.01 13.06
N LEU A 203 0.58 3.33 12.04
CA LEU A 203 0.67 1.87 11.95
C LEU A 203 2.12 1.38 11.80
N LEU A 204 2.96 2.10 11.04
CA LEU A 204 4.39 1.77 10.93
C LEU A 204 5.15 1.96 12.25
N ILE A 205 4.82 3.02 13.01
CA ILE A 205 5.39 3.26 14.35
C ILE A 205 5.00 2.12 15.30
N ARG A 206 3.71 1.77 15.35
CA ARG A 206 3.21 0.66 16.17
C ARG A 206 3.90 -0.66 15.84
N GLN A 207 4.07 -0.98 14.55
CA GLN A 207 4.78 -2.20 14.11
C GLN A 207 6.24 -2.26 14.58
N ARG A 208 6.89 -1.09 14.73
CA ARG A 208 8.29 -1.02 15.16
C ARG A 208 8.45 -1.32 16.65
N GLY A 209 7.41 -1.12 17.46
CA GLY A 209 7.39 -1.39 18.89
C GLY A 209 8.10 -0.33 19.74
N GLU A 210 9.27 0.13 19.33
CA GLU A 210 10.04 1.16 20.05
C GLU A 210 10.43 2.30 19.11
N ILE A 211 10.32 3.53 19.61
CA ILE A 211 10.65 4.74 18.86
C ILE A 211 11.49 5.70 19.69
N PHE A 212 12.31 6.49 18.99
CA PHE A 212 12.99 7.62 19.60
C PHE A 212 12.17 8.89 19.32
N VAL A 213 11.62 9.45 20.39
CA VAL A 213 10.84 10.70 20.35
C VAL A 213 11.75 11.86 20.74
N TYR A 214 11.95 12.80 19.83
CA TYR A 214 12.72 14.00 20.13
C TYR A 214 11.84 15.12 20.71
N SER A 215 12.48 16.13 21.30
CA SER A 215 11.78 17.23 21.98
C SER A 215 10.75 17.89 21.08
N ARG A 216 9.56 18.14 21.66
CA ARG A 216 8.39 18.67 20.94
C ARG A 216 8.76 19.95 20.19
N ARG A 217 8.38 20.00 18.92
CA ARG A 217 8.51 21.20 18.09
C ARG A 217 7.24 22.06 18.10
N TRP A 218 6.07 21.51 18.48
CA TRP A 218 4.76 22.18 18.39
C TRP A 218 3.73 21.82 19.51
#